data_AF-A0A971CZY5-F1
#
_entry.id   AF-A0A971CZY5-F1
#
_cell.length_a   1.000
_cell.length_b   1.000
_cell.length_c   1.000
_cell.angle_alpha   90.00
_cell.angle_beta   90.00
_cell.angle_gamma   90.00
#
_symmetry.space_group_name_H-M   'P 1'
#
loop_
_entity.id
_entity.type
_entity.pdbx_description
1 polymer ?
#
loop_
_entity_poly.entity_id
_entity_poly.type
_entity_poly.pdbx_seq_one_letter_code
_entity_poly.pdbx_strand_id
1 'polypeptide(L)'
;MKKASTILLCAVLALGLSGCSSNLATQDTASEDAASQSAAAASSSAAASKSAEAKKKADEDAAKLADAKTTLTSKVQEAQALLDSSSNSVADPQTRAALTDAINTANDIDSDNPQNYTDALTPLQQNMDTVNASVEQKKQDDAAAAAKQAEADAAAKRAEEQKASEDAAAAQNARNQQQSTYYANCAAVRAAGKAPIYRGEPGYSAKLDRDGDGIGCE
;
A
#
# COMPACT_ATOMS: atom_id res chain seq x y z
N MET A 1 17.62 -26.20 17.50
CA MET A 1 18.57 -26.03 18.63
C MET A 1 17.75 -25.80 19.90
N LYS A 2 18.19 -26.41 21.01
CA LYS A 2 17.41 -26.73 22.20
C LYS A 2 17.00 -25.51 23.05
N LYS A 3 15.83 -25.62 23.70
CA LYS A 3 15.30 -24.74 24.76
C LYS A 3 16.14 -24.84 26.04
N ALA A 4 16.31 -23.73 26.75
CA ALA A 4 16.67 -23.63 28.18
C ALA A 4 16.05 -22.31 28.68
N SER A 5 15.04 -22.22 29.55
CA SER A 5 14.68 -22.90 30.80
C SER A 5 15.67 -22.61 31.94
N THR A 6 15.42 -21.52 32.67
CA THR A 6 16.00 -21.27 33.99
C THR A 6 14.91 -20.70 34.91
N ILE A 7 14.31 -21.60 35.68
CA ILE A 7 13.55 -21.31 36.91
C ILE A 7 14.49 -21.75 38.05
N LEU A 8 14.81 -20.83 38.97
CA LEU A 8 15.55 -21.09 40.21
C LEU A 8 14.92 -20.18 41.29
N LEU A 9 13.97 -20.70 42.06
CA LEU A 9 14.09 -21.42 43.35
C LEU A 9 14.20 -20.47 44.56
N CYS A 10 13.30 -20.74 45.50
CA CYS A 10 12.94 -20.05 46.73
C CYS A 10 14.09 -19.75 47.72
N ALA A 11 13.90 -18.71 48.53
CA ALA A 11 14.35 -18.69 49.92
C ALA A 11 13.41 -17.82 50.78
N VAL A 12 12.66 -18.50 51.65
CA VAL A 12 11.97 -17.95 52.81
C VAL A 12 13.01 -17.57 53.86
N LEU A 13 12.93 -16.38 54.46
CA LEU A 13 13.47 -16.16 55.80
C LEU A 13 12.60 -15.16 56.58
N ALA A 14 11.86 -15.68 57.54
CA ALA A 14 11.17 -14.94 58.57
C ALA A 14 12.01 -14.98 59.86
N LEU A 15 12.43 -13.82 60.35
CA LEU A 15 12.84 -13.48 61.72
C LEU A 15 12.70 -11.95 61.80
N GLY A 16 12.13 -11.28 62.80
CA GLY A 16 11.74 -11.64 64.16
C GLY A 16 11.92 -10.36 64.99
N LEU A 17 10.93 -10.07 65.85
CA LEU A 17 10.98 -9.31 67.11
C LEU A 17 11.72 -7.95 67.16
N SER A 18 11.01 -6.93 67.66
CA SER A 18 11.30 -6.27 68.97
C SER A 18 10.90 -4.80 68.94
N GLY A 19 10.06 -4.37 69.88
CA GLY A 19 9.80 -2.94 70.09
C GLY A 19 8.44 -2.59 70.69
N CYS A 20 8.03 -3.23 71.79
CA CYS A 20 7.08 -2.62 72.71
C CYS A 20 7.83 -1.61 73.57
N SER A 21 7.52 -0.32 73.45
CA SER A 21 7.81 0.65 74.50
C SER A 21 6.50 1.02 75.19
N SER A 22 6.34 0.50 76.40
CA SER A 22 5.37 0.91 77.38
C SER A 22 5.57 2.40 77.71
N ASN A 23 4.49 3.18 77.71
CA ASN A 23 4.43 4.38 78.55
C ASN A 23 3.27 4.22 79.54
N LEU A 24 3.59 4.55 80.78
CA LEU A 24 2.97 4.12 82.01
C LEU A 24 1.98 5.17 82.50
N ALA A 25 0.74 4.71 82.68
CA ALA A 25 -0.28 5.10 83.65
C ALA A 25 -0.32 6.53 84.23
N THR A 26 -1.50 7.14 84.08
CA THR A 26 -2.25 7.65 85.23
C THR A 26 -3.73 7.25 85.12
N GLN A 27 -4.21 6.61 86.20
CA GLN A 27 -5.62 6.33 86.51
C GLN A 27 -6.41 7.64 86.60
N ASP A 28 -7.68 7.68 86.19
CA ASP A 28 -8.79 7.35 87.09
C ASP A 28 -10.15 7.39 86.38
N THR A 29 -11.04 6.53 86.87
CA THR A 29 -12.51 6.55 86.78
C THR A 29 -13.24 6.58 85.43
N ALA A 30 -14.10 5.56 85.31
CA ALA A 30 -15.40 5.53 84.65
C ALA A 30 -15.48 5.20 83.15
N SER A 31 -16.32 4.19 82.89
CA SER A 31 -17.12 3.93 81.68
C SER A 31 -16.59 2.82 80.76
N GLU A 32 -17.19 1.64 80.90
CA GLU A 32 -17.07 0.46 80.02
C GLU A 32 -17.63 0.67 78.59
N ASP A 33 -17.71 1.90 78.10
CA ASP A 33 -18.34 2.27 76.80
C ASP A 33 -17.33 2.71 75.71
N ALA A 34 -16.06 2.94 76.06
CA ALA A 34 -15.08 3.55 75.14
C ALA A 34 -14.33 2.55 74.22
N ALA A 35 -14.29 1.25 74.56
CA ALA A 35 -13.57 0.24 73.76
C ALA A 35 -14.35 -0.21 72.52
N SER A 36 -15.69 -0.19 72.57
CA SER A 36 -16.56 -0.50 71.42
C SER A 36 -16.64 0.66 70.41
N GLN A 37 -16.40 1.90 70.85
CA GLN A 37 -16.49 3.09 70.00
C GLN A 37 -15.21 3.35 69.17
N SER A 38 -14.01 2.98 69.66
CA SER A 38 -12.75 3.20 68.91
C SER A 38 -12.56 2.22 67.74
N ALA A 39 -13.04 0.98 67.87
CA ALA A 39 -13.06 0.01 66.77
C ALA A 39 -14.10 0.36 65.70
N ALA A 40 -15.27 0.90 66.09
CA ALA A 40 -16.30 1.37 65.16
C ALA A 40 -15.88 2.64 64.40
N ALA A 41 -15.15 3.57 65.04
CA ALA A 41 -14.62 4.78 64.41
C ALA A 41 -13.41 4.49 63.48
N ALA A 42 -12.55 3.52 63.82
CA ALA A 42 -11.49 3.06 62.93
C ALA A 42 -12.05 2.27 61.72
N SER A 43 -13.12 1.49 61.92
CA SER A 43 -13.79 0.77 60.83
C SER A 43 -14.62 1.69 59.93
N SER A 44 -15.19 2.78 60.44
CA SER A 44 -15.96 3.76 59.65
C SER A 44 -15.07 4.74 58.88
N SER A 45 -13.93 5.14 59.42
CA SER A 45 -12.91 5.92 58.70
C SER A 45 -12.24 5.10 57.59
N ALA A 46 -11.88 3.83 57.83
CA ALA A 46 -11.39 2.94 56.78
C ALA A 46 -12.43 2.65 55.68
N ALA A 47 -13.72 2.56 56.04
CA ALA A 47 -14.81 2.46 55.07
C ALA A 47 -14.98 3.75 54.26
N ALA A 48 -14.95 4.92 54.91
CA ALA A 48 -15.02 6.22 54.24
C ALA A 48 -13.81 6.49 53.32
N SER A 49 -12.60 6.10 53.74
CA SER A 49 -11.38 6.15 52.91
C SER A 49 -11.50 5.23 51.70
N LYS A 50 -11.98 3.99 51.87
CA LYS A 50 -12.23 3.07 50.74
C LYS A 50 -13.31 3.59 49.79
N SER A 51 -14.36 4.22 50.30
CA SER A 51 -15.43 4.82 49.48
C SER A 51 -14.94 6.05 48.71
N ALA A 52 -14.09 6.88 49.30
CA ALA A 52 -13.49 8.03 48.62
C ALA A 52 -12.49 7.60 47.53
N GLU A 53 -11.71 6.55 47.77
CA GLU A 53 -10.74 6.00 46.81
C GLU A 53 -11.44 5.27 45.66
N ALA A 54 -12.54 4.54 45.95
CA ALA A 54 -13.41 3.96 44.93
C ALA A 54 -14.12 5.02 44.08
N LYS A 55 -14.54 6.14 44.67
CA LYS A 55 -15.13 7.27 43.95
C LYS A 55 -14.12 7.95 43.03
N LYS A 56 -12.90 8.22 43.52
CA LYS A 56 -11.81 8.79 42.69
C LYS A 56 -11.48 7.87 41.51
N LYS A 57 -11.44 6.55 41.72
CA LYS A 57 -11.22 5.58 40.64
C LYS A 57 -12.37 5.58 39.64
N ALA A 58 -13.63 5.67 40.09
CA ALA A 58 -14.78 5.76 39.21
C ALA A 58 -14.80 7.05 38.37
N ASP A 59 -14.45 8.20 38.96
CA ASP A 59 -14.34 9.49 38.26
C ASP A 59 -13.19 9.45 37.22
N GLU A 60 -12.07 8.81 37.54
CA GLU A 60 -10.93 8.61 36.63
C GLU A 60 -11.25 7.64 35.48
N ASP A 61 -11.96 6.55 35.78
CA ASP A 61 -12.40 5.58 34.76
C ASP A 61 -13.45 6.20 33.82
N ALA A 62 -14.33 7.06 34.34
CA ALA A 62 -15.29 7.83 33.53
C ALA A 62 -14.59 8.83 32.58
N ALA A 63 -13.54 9.52 33.06
CA ALA A 63 -12.73 10.40 32.21
C ALA A 63 -12.00 9.61 31.12
N LYS A 64 -11.37 8.47 31.46
CA LYS A 64 -10.71 7.58 30.49
C LYS A 64 -11.69 7.04 29.45
N LEU A 65 -12.93 6.73 29.86
CA LEU A 65 -13.97 6.27 28.94
C LEU A 65 -14.36 7.35 27.94
N ALA A 66 -14.54 8.60 28.39
CA ALA A 66 -14.85 9.72 27.52
C ALA A 66 -13.72 10.00 26.51
N ASP A 67 -12.47 9.98 26.98
CA ASP A 67 -11.29 10.19 26.14
C ASP A 67 -11.14 9.05 25.10
N ALA A 68 -11.33 7.80 25.51
CA ALA A 68 -11.25 6.65 24.62
C ALA A 68 -12.35 6.67 23.55
N LYS A 69 -13.59 7.02 23.93
CA LYS A 69 -14.72 7.20 22.98
C LYS A 69 -14.43 8.31 21.97
N THR A 70 -13.93 9.45 22.43
CA THR A 70 -13.57 10.59 21.57
C THR A 70 -12.46 10.21 20.59
N THR A 71 -11.43 9.52 21.07
CA THR A 71 -10.30 9.04 20.26
C THR A 71 -10.76 8.08 19.17
N LEU A 72 -11.57 7.07 19.53
CA LEU A 72 -12.09 6.10 18.56
C LEU A 72 -12.99 6.78 17.52
N THR A 73 -13.86 7.71 17.94
CA THR A 73 -14.73 8.47 17.03
C THR A 73 -13.92 9.27 16.00
N SER A 74 -12.87 9.97 16.43
CA SER A 74 -11.96 10.68 15.52
C SER A 74 -11.31 9.72 14.53
N LYS A 75 -10.88 8.55 15.01
CA LYS A 75 -10.24 7.54 14.16
C LYS A 75 -11.19 6.93 13.12
N VAL A 76 -12.44 6.69 13.51
CA VAL A 76 -13.48 6.24 12.59
C VAL A 76 -13.73 7.28 11.49
N GLN A 77 -13.75 8.58 11.82
CA GLN A 77 -13.92 9.64 10.82
C GLN A 77 -12.75 9.69 9.82
N GLU A 78 -11.51 9.53 10.28
CA GLU A 78 -10.34 9.40 9.40
C GLU A 78 -10.46 8.18 8.47
N ALA A 79 -10.90 7.04 9.02
CA ALA A 79 -11.10 5.81 8.26
C ALA A 79 -12.21 5.95 7.19
N GLN A 80 -13.30 6.64 7.51
CA GLN A 80 -14.37 6.96 6.57
C GLN A 80 -13.88 7.89 5.44
N ALA A 81 -13.14 8.95 5.78
CA ALA A 81 -12.53 9.84 4.78
C ALA A 81 -11.55 9.09 3.86
N LEU A 82 -10.82 8.10 4.40
CA LEU A 82 -9.96 7.24 3.60
C LEU A 82 -10.77 6.36 2.64
N LEU A 83 -11.91 5.79 3.08
CA LEU A 83 -12.81 5.05 2.18
C LEU A 83 -13.36 5.95 1.07
N ASP A 84 -13.75 7.18 1.38
CA ASP A 84 -14.30 8.07 0.35
C ASP A 84 -13.22 8.46 -0.68
N SER A 85 -12.03 8.84 -0.22
CA SER A 85 -10.93 9.26 -1.11
C SER A 85 -10.31 8.12 -1.92
N SER A 86 -10.35 6.88 -1.43
CA SER A 86 -9.77 5.72 -2.12
C SER A 86 -10.72 5.04 -3.12
N SER A 87 -11.90 5.61 -3.42
CA SER A 87 -12.90 4.98 -4.28
C SER A 87 -12.35 4.72 -5.68
N ASN A 88 -12.35 3.46 -6.12
CA ASN A 88 -11.74 2.98 -7.37
C ASN A 88 -10.22 3.14 -7.49
N SER A 89 -9.54 3.47 -6.38
CA SER A 89 -8.10 3.71 -6.35
C SER A 89 -7.31 2.62 -5.62
N VAL A 90 -7.93 1.50 -5.27
CA VAL A 90 -7.29 0.34 -4.61
C VAL A 90 -7.00 -0.80 -5.58
N ALA A 91 -5.90 -1.53 -5.36
CA ALA A 91 -5.55 -2.70 -6.16
C ALA A 91 -6.48 -3.89 -5.86
N ASP A 92 -6.81 -4.08 -4.58
CA ASP A 92 -7.70 -5.12 -4.11
C ASP A 92 -8.97 -4.52 -3.45
N PRO A 93 -10.16 -4.72 -4.03
CA PRO A 93 -11.43 -4.28 -3.45
C PRO A 93 -11.71 -4.84 -2.04
N GLN A 94 -11.17 -6.01 -1.68
CA GLN A 94 -11.41 -6.61 -0.36
C GLN A 94 -10.81 -5.79 0.79
N THR A 95 -9.74 -5.03 0.52
CA THR A 95 -9.12 -4.15 1.53
C THR A 95 -10.09 -3.06 2.02
N ARG A 96 -10.93 -2.54 1.13
CA ARG A 96 -11.99 -1.57 1.50
C ARG A 96 -13.14 -2.22 2.27
N ALA A 97 -13.51 -3.45 1.90
CA ALA A 97 -14.54 -4.19 2.61
C ALA A 97 -14.10 -4.46 4.06
N ALA A 98 -12.85 -4.89 4.26
CA ALA A 98 -12.28 -5.12 5.59
C ALA A 98 -12.22 -3.82 6.44
N LEU A 99 -11.87 -2.69 5.84
CA LEU A 99 -11.92 -1.39 6.53
C LEU A 99 -13.36 -0.98 6.90
N THR A 100 -14.33 -1.26 6.03
CA THR A 100 -15.76 -1.00 6.30
C THR A 100 -16.24 -1.84 7.48
N ASP A 101 -15.89 -3.12 7.52
CA ASP A 101 -16.24 -4.03 8.63
C ASP A 101 -15.59 -3.60 9.95
N ALA A 102 -14.33 -3.14 9.91
CA ALA A 102 -13.63 -2.61 11.08
C ALA A 102 -14.29 -1.31 11.61
N ILE A 103 -14.74 -0.42 10.72
CA ILE A 103 -15.48 0.80 11.08
C ILE A 103 -16.82 0.43 11.74
N ASN A 104 -17.57 -0.51 11.16
CA ASN A 104 -18.85 -0.97 11.73
C ASN A 104 -18.62 -1.57 13.12
N THR A 105 -17.62 -2.44 13.25
CA THR A 105 -17.23 -3.03 14.55
C THR A 105 -16.88 -1.96 15.59
N ALA A 106 -16.17 -0.90 15.19
CA ALA A 106 -15.81 0.21 16.08
C ALA A 106 -17.02 1.06 16.50
N ASN A 107 -17.97 1.29 15.60
CA ASN A 107 -19.20 2.04 15.89
C ASN A 107 -20.16 1.26 16.80
N ASP A 108 -20.15 -0.07 16.72
CA ASP A 108 -21.03 -0.94 17.49
C ASP A 108 -20.54 -1.16 18.95
N ILE A 109 -19.39 -0.57 19.34
CA ILE A 109 -18.87 -0.72 20.71
C ILE A 109 -19.71 0.08 21.70
N ASP A 110 -20.55 -0.65 22.43
CA ASP A 110 -21.27 -0.17 23.60
C ASP A 110 -20.72 -0.85 24.86
N SER A 111 -19.80 -0.19 25.56
CA SER A 111 -19.13 -0.71 26.76
C SER A 111 -18.82 0.39 27.75
N ASP A 112 -18.86 0.07 29.04
CA ASP A 112 -18.37 0.95 30.11
C ASP A 112 -16.86 0.76 30.37
N ASN A 113 -16.23 -0.23 29.74
CA ASN A 113 -14.80 -0.47 29.87
C ASN A 113 -14.01 0.34 28.82
N PRO A 114 -13.17 1.32 29.24
CA PRO A 114 -12.36 2.11 28.31
C PRO A 114 -11.39 1.28 27.47
N GLN A 115 -10.96 0.10 27.96
CA GLN A 115 -10.04 -0.76 27.21
C GLN A 115 -10.66 -1.28 25.90
N ASN A 116 -11.97 -1.54 25.87
CA ASN A 116 -12.63 -2.04 24.65
C ASN A 116 -12.51 -1.03 23.49
N TYR A 117 -12.57 0.28 23.79
CA TYR A 117 -12.40 1.34 22.80
C TYR A 117 -10.95 1.46 22.34
N THR A 118 -9.99 1.34 23.27
CA THR A 118 -8.56 1.41 22.92
C THR A 118 -8.10 0.18 22.13
N ASP A 119 -8.63 -1.00 22.44
CA ASP A 119 -8.30 -2.25 21.75
C ASP A 119 -8.78 -2.22 20.29
N ALA A 120 -9.90 -1.55 20.02
CA ALA A 120 -10.46 -1.38 18.68
C ALA A 120 -9.63 -0.46 17.75
N LEU A 121 -8.76 0.41 18.30
CA LEU A 121 -7.91 1.28 17.50
C LEU A 121 -6.90 0.50 16.65
N THR A 122 -6.37 -0.60 17.19
CA THR A 122 -5.35 -1.40 16.50
C THR A 122 -5.84 -2.02 15.19
N PRO A 123 -6.92 -2.82 15.17
CA PRO A 123 -7.43 -3.38 13.91
C PRO A 123 -7.92 -2.29 12.96
N LEU A 124 -8.48 -1.19 13.47
CA LEU A 124 -8.91 -0.07 12.62
C LEU A 124 -7.72 0.57 11.90
N GLN A 125 -6.64 0.87 12.63
CA GLN A 125 -5.40 1.41 12.06
C GLN A 125 -4.77 0.44 11.05
N GLN A 126 -4.70 -0.85 11.37
CA GLN A 126 -4.16 -1.86 10.45
C GLN A 126 -4.93 -1.93 9.12
N ASN A 127 -6.26 -1.80 9.15
CA ASN A 127 -7.07 -1.78 7.94
C ASN A 127 -6.86 -0.48 7.13
N MET A 128 -6.70 0.67 7.80
CA MET A 128 -6.36 1.92 7.11
C MET A 128 -5.00 1.81 6.41
N ASP A 129 -3.99 1.25 7.08
CA ASP A 129 -2.66 1.03 6.50
C ASP A 129 -2.70 0.07 5.32
N THR A 130 -3.53 -0.97 5.41
CA THR A 130 -3.75 -1.94 4.33
C THR A 130 -4.39 -1.28 3.11
N VAL A 131 -5.39 -0.41 3.31
CA VAL A 131 -6.01 0.36 2.21
C VAL A 131 -4.98 1.32 1.58
N ASN A 132 -4.19 2.03 2.38
CA ASN A 132 -3.14 2.91 1.87
C ASN A 132 -2.10 2.14 1.04
N ALA A 133 -1.67 0.97 1.52
CA ALA A 133 -0.77 0.09 0.77
C ALA A 133 -1.41 -0.39 -0.55
N SER A 134 -2.70 -0.73 -0.53
CA SER A 134 -3.45 -1.12 -1.73
C SER A 134 -3.58 0.02 -2.74
N VAL A 135 -3.71 1.27 -2.29
CA VAL A 135 -3.71 2.45 -3.16
C VAL A 135 -2.34 2.65 -3.82
N GLU A 136 -1.26 2.58 -3.04
CA GLU A 136 0.09 2.73 -3.60
C GLU A 136 0.44 1.57 -4.54
N GLN A 137 -0.02 0.35 -4.23
CA GLN A 137 0.13 -0.79 -5.13
C GLN A 137 -0.58 -0.54 -6.46
N LYS A 138 -1.83 -0.06 -6.44
CA LYS A 138 -2.56 0.24 -7.68
C LYS A 138 -1.83 1.29 -8.51
N LYS A 139 -1.31 2.33 -7.87
CA LYS A 139 -0.53 3.37 -8.54
C LYS A 139 0.73 2.81 -9.20
N GLN A 140 1.41 1.86 -8.55
CA GLN A 140 2.55 1.17 -9.14
C GLN A 140 2.13 0.28 -10.31
N ASP A 141 1.03 -0.45 -10.19
CA ASP A 141 0.50 -1.30 -11.26
C ASP A 141 0.07 -0.47 -12.49
N ASP A 142 -0.62 0.65 -12.28
CA ASP A 142 -1.02 1.59 -13.32
C ASP A 142 0.21 2.20 -14.01
N ALA A 143 1.24 2.59 -13.23
CA ALA A 143 2.49 3.12 -13.77
C ALA A 143 3.27 2.06 -14.56
N ALA A 144 3.30 0.81 -14.10
CA ALA A 144 3.93 -0.29 -14.80
C ALA A 144 3.19 -0.63 -16.10
N ALA A 145 1.85 -0.57 -16.11
CA ALA A 145 1.05 -0.74 -17.32
C ALA A 145 1.31 0.39 -18.32
N ALA A 146 1.37 1.63 -17.87
CA ALA A 146 1.70 2.78 -18.71
C ALA A 146 3.13 2.68 -19.30
N ALA A 147 4.11 2.25 -18.50
CA ALA A 147 5.47 2.04 -18.97
C ALA A 147 5.56 0.95 -20.04
N LYS A 148 4.89 -0.19 -19.83
CA LYS A 148 4.82 -1.28 -20.82
C LYS A 148 4.16 -0.83 -22.12
N GLN A 149 3.11 -0.01 -22.04
CA GLN A 149 2.47 0.55 -23.23
C GLN A 149 3.42 1.49 -23.98
N ALA A 150 4.12 2.37 -23.26
CA ALA A 150 5.10 3.27 -23.88
C ALA A 150 6.26 2.51 -24.55
N GLU A 151 6.71 1.40 -23.96
CA GLU A 151 7.70 0.51 -24.57
C GLU A 151 7.18 -0.17 -25.83
N ALA A 152 5.93 -0.64 -25.83
CA ALA A 152 5.28 -1.24 -27.00
C ALA A 152 5.11 -0.23 -28.13
N ASP A 153 4.67 0.99 -27.83
CA ASP A 153 4.51 2.07 -28.80
C ASP A 153 5.86 2.50 -29.40
N ALA A 154 6.90 2.60 -28.56
CA ALA A 154 8.26 2.89 -29.01
C ALA A 154 8.83 1.76 -29.89
N ALA A 155 8.54 0.49 -29.57
CA ALA A 155 8.93 -0.64 -30.39
C ALA A 155 8.22 -0.65 -31.74
N ALA A 156 6.91 -0.35 -31.76
CA ALA A 156 6.13 -0.24 -33.00
C ALA A 156 6.68 0.86 -33.92
N LYS A 157 6.98 2.05 -33.36
CA LYS A 157 7.57 3.16 -34.12
C LYS A 157 8.94 2.79 -34.71
N ARG A 158 9.80 2.13 -33.94
CA ARG A 158 11.11 1.65 -34.42
C ARG A 158 10.97 0.64 -35.55
N ALA A 159 9.99 -0.27 -35.46
CA ALA A 159 9.73 -1.25 -36.52
C ALA A 159 9.25 -0.58 -37.82
N GLU A 160 8.39 0.45 -37.72
CA GLU A 160 7.96 1.24 -38.87
C GLU A 160 9.12 2.01 -39.51
N GLU A 161 9.97 2.65 -38.70
CA GLU A 161 11.17 3.36 -39.17
C GLU A 161 12.16 2.42 -39.86
N GLN A 162 12.38 1.23 -39.29
CA GLN A 162 13.23 0.20 -39.90
C GLN A 162 12.70 -0.23 -41.27
N LYS A 163 11.40 -0.54 -41.37
CA LYS A 163 10.78 -0.91 -42.65
C LYS A 163 10.88 0.20 -43.69
N ALA A 164 10.64 1.47 -43.29
CA ALA A 164 10.80 2.61 -44.19
C ALA A 164 12.25 2.76 -44.69
N SER A 165 13.24 2.49 -43.83
CA SER A 165 14.66 2.52 -44.22
C SER A 165 15.04 1.39 -45.19
N GLU A 166 14.46 0.20 -45.01
CA GLU A 166 14.65 -0.95 -45.91
C GLU A 166 14.03 -0.69 -47.28
N ASP A 167 12.79 -0.17 -47.33
CA ASP A 167 12.12 0.21 -48.57
C ASP A 167 12.89 1.31 -49.33
N ALA A 168 13.44 2.30 -48.61
CA ALA A 168 14.28 3.34 -49.19
C ALA A 168 15.59 2.77 -49.77
N ALA A 169 16.24 1.84 -49.05
CA ALA A 169 17.46 1.17 -49.53
C ALA A 169 17.19 0.30 -50.76
N ALA A 170 16.07 -0.43 -50.79
CA ALA A 170 15.64 -1.21 -51.95
C ALA A 170 15.38 -0.32 -53.18
N ALA A 171 14.69 0.81 -52.99
CA ALA A 171 14.45 1.78 -54.06
C ALA A 171 15.75 2.39 -54.60
N GLN A 172 16.72 2.68 -53.74
CA GLN A 172 18.03 3.17 -54.18
C GLN A 172 18.80 2.13 -54.98
N ASN A 173 18.80 0.87 -54.54
CA ASN A 173 19.43 -0.23 -55.27
C ASN A 173 18.79 -0.42 -56.67
N ALA A 174 17.46 -0.37 -56.77
CA ALA A 174 16.76 -0.46 -58.06
C ALA A 174 17.17 0.67 -59.02
N ARG A 175 17.27 1.92 -58.54
CA ARG A 175 17.75 3.06 -59.33
C ARG A 175 19.20 2.88 -59.79
N ASN A 176 20.08 2.38 -58.92
CA ASN A 176 21.47 2.14 -59.28
C ASN A 176 21.62 1.06 -60.35
N GLN A 177 20.83 -0.02 -60.28
CA GLN A 177 20.77 -1.07 -61.33
C GLN A 177 20.28 -0.53 -62.67
N GLN A 178 19.29 0.38 -62.65
CA GLN A 178 18.83 1.06 -63.88
C GLN A 178 19.92 1.93 -64.52
N GLN A 179 20.74 2.61 -63.71
CA GLN A 179 21.81 3.48 -64.20
C GLN A 179 23.06 2.73 -64.64
N SER A 180 23.38 1.60 -64.01
CA SER A 180 24.58 0.80 -64.32
C SER A 180 24.39 -0.11 -65.54
N THR A 181 23.16 -0.53 -65.84
CA THR A 181 22.86 -1.34 -67.02
C THR A 181 22.76 -0.43 -68.24
N TYR A 182 23.60 -0.69 -69.26
CA TYR A 182 23.62 0.08 -70.49
C TYR A 182 23.73 -0.83 -71.71
N TYR A 183 22.87 -0.64 -72.71
CA TYR A 183 22.95 -1.31 -74.00
C TYR A 183 23.32 -0.33 -75.10
N ALA A 184 24.35 -0.66 -75.87
CA ALA A 184 24.81 0.19 -76.96
C ALA A 184 23.81 0.26 -78.14
N ASN A 185 23.04 -0.81 -78.39
CA ASN A 185 22.07 -0.90 -79.48
C ASN A 185 21.10 -2.10 -79.27
N CYS A 186 20.07 -2.20 -80.11
CA CYS A 186 19.07 -3.27 -80.02
C CYS A 186 19.59 -4.69 -80.29
N ALA A 187 20.71 -4.85 -81.00
CA ALA A 187 21.32 -6.18 -81.14
C ALA A 187 21.89 -6.66 -79.80
N ALA A 188 22.50 -5.77 -79.02
CA ALA A 188 22.96 -6.09 -77.67
C ALA A 188 21.79 -6.43 -76.72
N VAL A 189 20.66 -5.71 -76.81
CA VAL A 189 19.44 -5.99 -76.03
C VAL A 189 18.87 -7.38 -76.37
N ARG A 190 18.78 -7.72 -77.67
CA ARG A 190 18.32 -9.05 -78.13
C ARG A 190 19.28 -10.16 -77.72
N ALA A 191 20.59 -9.94 -77.83
CA ALA A 191 21.61 -10.90 -77.37
C ALA A 191 21.52 -11.17 -75.86
N ALA A 192 21.14 -10.16 -75.07
CA ALA A 192 20.86 -10.30 -73.64
C ALA A 192 19.49 -10.93 -73.32
N GLY A 193 18.67 -11.24 -74.34
CA GLY A 193 17.33 -11.81 -74.18
C GLY A 193 16.34 -10.87 -73.49
N LYS A 194 16.51 -9.56 -73.66
CA LYS A 194 15.72 -8.50 -72.99
C LYS A 194 14.85 -7.68 -73.94
N ALA A 195 14.73 -8.09 -75.21
CA ALA A 195 13.90 -7.39 -76.19
C ALA A 195 12.49 -8.01 -76.26
N PRO A 196 11.43 -7.20 -76.38
CA PRO A 196 11.43 -5.73 -76.29
C PRO A 196 11.76 -5.25 -74.87
N ILE A 197 12.43 -4.10 -74.76
CA ILE A 197 12.82 -3.50 -73.48
C ILE A 197 11.90 -2.33 -73.13
N TYR A 198 11.29 -2.35 -71.95
CA TYR A 198 10.26 -1.38 -71.58
C TYR A 198 10.80 -0.19 -70.78
N ARG A 199 10.12 0.95 -70.87
CA ARG A 199 10.41 2.12 -70.02
C ARG A 199 10.33 1.73 -68.54
N GLY A 200 11.41 1.97 -67.81
CA GLY A 200 11.55 1.60 -66.40
C GLY A 200 12.31 0.30 -66.17
N GLU A 201 12.66 -0.45 -67.21
CA GLU A 201 13.56 -1.59 -67.08
C GLU A 201 15.03 -1.17 -67.09
N PRO A 202 15.92 -1.88 -66.37
CA PRO A 202 17.35 -1.62 -66.42
C PRO A 202 17.91 -1.70 -67.85
N GLY A 203 18.60 -0.65 -68.29
CA GLY A 203 19.18 -0.56 -69.63
C GLY A 203 18.28 0.05 -70.71
N TYR A 204 17.02 0.38 -70.41
CA TYR A 204 16.19 1.16 -71.32
C TYR A 204 16.81 2.55 -71.54
N SER A 205 16.83 3.01 -72.78
CA SER A 205 17.12 4.41 -73.10
C SER A 205 16.27 4.84 -74.29
N ALA A 206 15.92 6.13 -74.35
CA ALA A 206 15.15 6.71 -75.47
C ALA A 206 15.86 6.60 -76.84
N LYS A 207 17.10 6.11 -76.90
CA LYS A 207 17.82 5.80 -78.15
C LYS A 207 17.49 4.41 -78.70
N LEU A 208 16.99 3.52 -77.85
CA LEU A 208 16.58 2.14 -78.19
C LEU A 208 15.10 2.09 -78.62
N ASP A 209 14.34 3.11 -78.27
CA ASP A 209 12.93 3.33 -78.55
C ASP A 209 12.84 4.40 -79.64
N ARG A 210 12.65 3.96 -80.88
CA ARG A 210 12.81 4.81 -82.07
C ARG A 210 11.62 5.76 -82.26
N ASP A 211 10.43 5.35 -81.85
CA ASP A 211 9.18 6.09 -82.00
C ASP A 211 8.70 6.73 -80.69
N GLY A 212 9.26 6.33 -79.54
CA GLY A 212 9.11 6.99 -78.25
C GLY A 212 7.91 6.52 -77.44
N ASP A 213 7.31 5.38 -77.79
CA ASP A 213 6.08 4.86 -77.19
C ASP A 213 6.31 4.19 -75.81
N GLY A 214 7.58 3.99 -75.42
CA GLY A 214 7.99 3.32 -74.19
C GLY A 214 8.41 1.86 -74.38
N ILE A 215 8.45 1.35 -75.62
CA ILE A 215 8.83 -0.02 -75.98
C ILE A 215 10.05 0.03 -76.91
N GLY A 216 11.23 -0.24 -76.36
CA GLY A 216 12.48 -0.27 -77.12
C GLY A 216 12.71 -1.60 -77.84
N CYS A 217 13.33 -1.53 -79.00
CA CYS A 217 13.85 -2.69 -79.74
C CYS A 217 12.80 -3.74 -80.18
N GLU A 218 11.59 -3.28 -80.50
CA GLU A 218 10.61 -4.01 -81.32
C GLU A 218 11.19 -4.53 -82.66
#